data_AF-A0A2A3MN86-F1
#
_entry.id   AF-A0A2A3MN86-F1
#
_cell.length_a   1.000
_cell.length_b   1.000
_cell.length_c   1.000
_cell.angle_alpha   90.00
_cell.angle_beta   90.00
_cell.angle_gamma   90.00
#
_symmetry.space_group_name_H-M   'P 1'
#
loop_
_entity.id
_entity.type
_entity.pdbx_description
1 polymer ?
#
loop_
_entity_poly.entity_id
_entity_poly.type
_entity_poly.pdbx_seq_one_letter_code
_entity_poly.pdbx_strand_id
1 'polypeptide(L)'
;MFARHHVQRPRSYRLPGLIVLLLWTIVLGAASCKPSPAAAQEVPRAAEQYRRDLVRVAQHGFGLDAPVATLAAQIHQESGWRPGVTSHAGAQGLAQFMPATAEWMAAIYPRRVGPAQPFNPGWALRAMVAYNQWHLERIQAASPCEKWAMALAAYNGGLGWINRDRRLASASGADPLTWFNSVERYNAGRSAANFRENRHYPRNILERWEPMYVAAGWGAGVCAERYQL
;
A
#
# COMPACT_ATOMS: atom_id res chain seq x y z
N MET A 1 -16.13 62.10 33.90
CA MET A 1 -16.41 63.54 34.04
C MET A 1 -15.88 64.23 32.78
N PHE A 2 -16.79 64.83 31.99
CA PHE A 2 -16.69 65.98 31.05
C PHE A 2 -15.32 66.33 30.40
N ALA A 3 -15.17 66.79 29.15
CA ALA A 3 -16.09 67.26 28.10
C ALA A 3 -15.30 67.40 26.77
N ARG A 4 -16.05 67.52 25.66
CA ARG A 4 -15.61 67.83 24.29
C ARG A 4 -14.99 69.23 24.19
N HIS A 5 -14.10 69.45 23.20
CA HIS A 5 -14.20 70.61 22.30
C HIS A 5 -13.47 70.37 20.95
N HIS A 6 -14.20 70.61 19.88
CA HIS A 6 -13.73 70.82 18.49
C HIS A 6 -13.01 72.16 18.36
N VAL A 7 -12.01 72.30 17.47
CA VAL A 7 -11.82 73.47 16.57
C VAL A 7 -11.05 73.04 15.30
N GLN A 8 -11.33 73.75 14.19
CA GLN A 8 -11.16 73.49 12.76
C GLN A 8 -9.77 73.72 12.13
N ARG A 9 -9.66 73.26 10.86
CA ARG A 9 -8.55 73.25 9.88
C ARG A 9 -8.08 74.64 9.37
N PRO A 10 -6.93 74.67 8.67
CA PRO A 10 -6.89 75.11 7.25
C PRO A 10 -6.08 74.13 6.34
N ARG A 11 -6.54 73.77 5.12
CA ARG A 11 -6.23 74.36 3.78
C ARG A 11 -4.72 74.54 3.52
N SER A 12 -4.09 74.21 2.39
CA SER A 12 -4.36 73.51 1.12
C SER A 12 -3.07 73.66 0.29
N TYR A 13 -2.96 72.93 -0.84
CA TYR A 13 -2.01 73.11 -1.96
C TYR A 13 -0.62 72.44 -1.82
N ARG A 14 -0.47 71.28 -2.47
CA ARG A 14 0.83 70.77 -2.95
C ARG A 14 0.98 71.17 -4.42
N LEU A 15 2.09 71.85 -4.72
CA LEU A 15 2.56 72.16 -6.08
C LEU A 15 3.33 70.95 -6.69
N PRO A 16 3.57 70.95 -8.02
CA PRO A 16 3.92 69.78 -8.83
C PRO A 16 5.42 69.48 -8.82
N GLY A 17 5.80 68.24 -9.15
CA GLY A 17 7.21 67.89 -9.31
C GLY A 17 7.45 66.46 -9.74
N LEU A 18 7.72 66.29 -11.04
CA LEU A 18 8.57 65.29 -11.70
C LEU A 18 8.46 63.79 -11.32
N ILE A 19 7.87 63.05 -12.26
CA ILE A 19 8.50 61.93 -13.01
C ILE A 19 9.43 61.00 -12.21
N VAL A 20 8.92 59.81 -11.89
CA VAL A 20 9.70 58.56 -11.99
C VAL A 20 8.82 57.50 -12.67
N LEU A 21 9.16 57.20 -13.92
CA LEU A 21 8.66 56.06 -14.69
C LEU A 21 9.12 54.76 -14.03
N LEU A 22 8.18 53.92 -13.60
CA LEU A 22 8.41 52.49 -13.39
C LEU A 22 7.24 51.72 -14.00
N LEU A 23 7.40 51.39 -15.28
CA LEU A 23 6.57 50.45 -16.01
C LEU A 23 6.84 49.04 -15.46
N TRP A 24 5.94 48.52 -14.63
CA TRP A 24 5.85 47.09 -14.36
C TRP A 24 4.75 46.49 -15.22
N THR A 25 5.17 45.81 -16.27
CA THR A 25 4.35 44.93 -17.09
C THR A 25 3.84 43.75 -16.25
N ILE A 26 2.52 43.57 -16.17
CA ILE A 26 1.93 42.26 -15.89
C ILE A 26 0.97 41.96 -17.04
N VAL A 27 1.49 41.25 -18.04
CA VAL A 27 0.65 40.54 -19.01
C VAL A 27 0.06 39.34 -18.27
N LEU A 28 -1.25 39.36 -18.05
CA LEU A 28 -2.02 38.23 -17.54
C LEU A 28 -2.05 37.13 -18.62
N GLY A 29 -1.01 36.28 -18.64
CA GLY A 29 -1.07 35.00 -19.32
C GLY A 29 -1.88 34.03 -18.47
N ALA A 30 -3.18 33.89 -18.76
CA ALA A 30 -3.99 32.83 -18.18
C ALA A 30 -3.51 31.47 -18.71
N ALA A 31 -2.49 30.91 -18.06
CA ALA A 31 -2.14 29.51 -18.22
C ALA A 31 -3.31 28.69 -17.67
N SER A 32 -4.17 28.20 -18.55
CA SER A 32 -5.09 27.12 -18.24
C SER A 32 -4.26 25.89 -17.89
N CYS A 33 -3.87 25.75 -16.62
CA CYS A 33 -3.45 24.47 -16.06
C CYS A 33 -4.66 23.54 -16.10
N LYS A 34 -4.85 22.87 -17.24
CA LYS A 34 -5.62 21.63 -17.27
C LYS A 34 -4.89 20.66 -16.33
N PRO A 35 -5.55 20.05 -15.34
CA PRO A 35 -4.91 18.99 -14.58
C PRO A 35 -4.50 17.91 -15.58
N SER A 36 -3.19 17.66 -15.69
CA SER A 36 -2.69 16.49 -16.40
C SER A 36 -3.40 15.26 -15.83
N PRO A 37 -3.82 14.29 -16.66
CA PRO A 37 -4.26 13.02 -16.13
C PRO A 37 -3.16 12.53 -15.19
N ALA A 38 -3.54 12.19 -13.95
CA ALA A 38 -2.60 11.65 -12.97
C ALA A 38 -1.76 10.60 -13.68
N ALA A 39 -0.45 10.83 -13.80
CA ALA A 39 0.43 9.92 -14.51
C ALA A 39 0.15 8.52 -13.98
N ALA A 40 -0.26 7.60 -14.86
CA ALA A 40 -0.54 6.23 -14.49
C ALA A 40 0.69 5.74 -13.71
N GLN A 41 0.48 5.31 -12.47
CA GLN A 41 1.59 4.92 -11.62
C GLN A 41 2.24 3.70 -12.28
N GLU A 42 3.50 3.81 -12.67
CA GLU A 42 4.21 2.74 -13.38
C GLU A 42 4.90 1.78 -12.41
N VAL A 43 5.15 0.55 -12.86
CA VAL A 43 6.01 -0.38 -12.13
C VAL A 43 7.40 0.27 -11.96
N PRO A 44 7.93 0.41 -10.73
CA PRO A 44 9.24 1.00 -10.52
C PRO A 44 10.32 0.22 -11.26
N ARG A 45 11.25 0.90 -11.95
CA ARG A 45 12.37 0.23 -12.64
C ARG A 45 13.18 -0.68 -11.74
N ALA A 46 13.28 -0.34 -10.45
CA ALA A 46 13.95 -1.16 -9.44
C ALA A 46 13.30 -2.54 -9.25
N ALA A 47 12.04 -2.75 -9.66
CA ALA A 47 11.38 -4.04 -9.63
C ALA A 47 12.01 -5.04 -10.62
N GLU A 48 12.36 -4.58 -11.82
CA GLU A 48 12.79 -5.46 -12.92
C GLU A 48 14.05 -6.28 -12.59
N GLN A 49 14.95 -5.74 -11.76
CA GLN A 49 16.14 -6.47 -11.30
C GLN A 49 15.79 -7.75 -10.52
N TYR A 50 14.62 -7.80 -9.89
CA TYR A 50 14.16 -8.92 -9.07
C TYR A 50 13.13 -9.81 -9.79
N ARG A 51 12.66 -9.43 -10.99
CA ARG A 51 11.57 -10.12 -11.69
C ARG A 51 11.84 -11.59 -11.90
N ARG A 52 13.02 -11.93 -12.42
CA ARG A 52 13.42 -13.32 -12.69
C ARG A 52 13.46 -14.16 -11.42
N ASP A 53 13.94 -13.59 -10.32
CA ASP A 53 14.03 -14.27 -9.04
C ASP A 53 12.66 -14.47 -8.41
N LEU A 54 11.79 -13.44 -8.46
CA LEU A 54 10.42 -13.56 -8.00
C LEU A 54 9.66 -14.63 -8.80
N VAL A 55 9.74 -14.63 -10.13
CA VAL A 55 9.10 -15.65 -10.98
C VAL A 55 9.56 -17.04 -10.58
N ARG A 56 10.87 -17.27 -10.46
CA ARG A 56 11.43 -18.58 -10.09
C ARG A 56 10.95 -19.04 -8.72
N VAL A 57 11.01 -18.17 -7.72
CA VAL A 57 10.62 -18.49 -6.34
C VAL A 57 9.11 -18.70 -6.23
N ALA A 58 8.32 -17.87 -6.93
CA ALA A 58 6.87 -18.00 -7.00
C ALA A 58 6.48 -19.34 -7.63
N GLN A 59 7.10 -19.72 -8.75
CA GLN A 59 6.84 -20.99 -9.43
C GLN A 59 7.28 -22.20 -8.61
N HIS A 60 8.41 -22.13 -7.91
CA HIS A 60 8.81 -23.16 -6.97
C HIS A 60 7.80 -23.32 -5.82
N GLY A 61 7.11 -22.25 -5.43
CA GLY A 61 6.05 -22.31 -4.43
C GLY A 61 4.73 -22.83 -4.98
N PHE A 62 4.20 -22.15 -5.98
CA PHE A 62 2.80 -22.26 -6.42
C PHE A 62 2.62 -23.05 -7.73
N GLY A 63 3.69 -23.49 -8.39
CA GLY A 63 3.63 -24.10 -9.71
C GLY A 63 3.67 -23.07 -10.84
N LEU A 64 3.47 -23.52 -12.09
CA LEU A 64 3.61 -22.66 -13.28
C LEU A 64 2.59 -21.51 -13.32
N ASP A 65 1.43 -21.71 -12.71
CA ASP A 65 0.34 -20.72 -12.61
C ASP A 65 0.50 -19.78 -11.40
N ALA A 66 1.72 -19.63 -10.88
CA ALA A 66 1.99 -18.78 -9.73
C ALA A 66 1.48 -17.34 -9.95
N PRO A 67 0.86 -16.71 -8.93
CA PRO A 67 0.33 -15.35 -9.04
C PRO A 67 1.44 -14.31 -8.89
N VAL A 68 2.34 -14.26 -9.86
CA VAL A 68 3.53 -13.41 -9.81
C VAL A 68 3.17 -11.93 -9.72
N ALA A 69 2.11 -11.49 -10.41
CA ALA A 69 1.66 -10.09 -10.33
C ALA A 69 1.19 -9.72 -8.92
N THR A 70 0.47 -10.60 -8.24
CA THR A 70 0.02 -10.40 -6.84
C THR A 70 1.20 -10.33 -5.88
N LEU A 71 2.20 -11.21 -6.03
CA LEU A 71 3.41 -11.21 -5.21
C LEU A 71 4.26 -9.95 -5.45
N ALA A 72 4.37 -9.50 -6.71
CA ALA A 72 5.05 -8.26 -7.06
C ALA A 72 4.34 -7.03 -6.49
N ALA A 73 3.00 -7.01 -6.55
CA ALA A 73 2.16 -6.01 -5.93
C ALA A 73 2.34 -5.95 -4.41
N GLN A 74 2.47 -7.10 -3.75
CA GLN A 74 2.78 -7.15 -2.32
C GLN A 74 4.15 -6.54 -2.01
N ILE A 75 5.21 -6.92 -2.72
CA ILE A 75 6.56 -6.33 -2.52
C ILE A 75 6.55 -4.80 -2.73
N HIS A 76 5.78 -4.35 -3.73
CA HIS A 76 5.57 -2.91 -3.94
C HIS A 76 4.96 -2.27 -2.70
N GLN A 77 3.87 -2.84 -2.16
CA GLN A 77 3.21 -2.33 -0.97
C GLN A 77 4.13 -2.34 0.28
N GLU A 78 5.00 -3.34 0.40
CA GLU A 78 5.91 -3.48 1.54
C GLU A 78 7.03 -2.45 1.52
N SER A 79 7.81 -2.39 0.44
CA SER A 79 9.06 -1.61 0.42
C SER A 79 9.21 -0.70 -0.79
N GLY A 80 8.30 -0.76 -1.75
CA GLY A 80 8.50 -0.15 -3.07
C GLY A 80 9.76 -0.67 -3.74
N TRP A 81 10.08 -1.96 -3.55
CA TRP A 81 11.29 -2.63 -4.04
C TRP A 81 12.60 -2.13 -3.45
N ARG A 82 12.60 -1.63 -2.21
CA ARG A 82 13.83 -1.20 -1.50
C ARG A 82 14.27 -2.26 -0.49
N PRO A 83 15.34 -3.03 -0.73
CA PRO A 83 15.73 -4.14 0.15
C PRO A 83 16.44 -3.70 1.43
N GLY A 84 16.90 -2.45 1.52
CA GLY A 84 17.70 -1.94 2.65
C GLY A 84 16.91 -1.11 3.67
N VAL A 85 15.57 -1.15 3.63
CA VAL A 85 14.73 -0.30 4.49
C VAL A 85 14.20 -1.03 5.71
N THR A 86 14.12 -0.29 6.82
CA THR A 86 13.45 -0.70 8.04
C THR A 86 12.29 0.26 8.28
N SER A 87 11.08 -0.25 8.53
CA SER A 87 9.95 0.57 8.92
C SER A 87 10.11 1.11 10.35
N HIS A 88 9.29 2.11 10.71
CA HIS A 88 9.24 2.62 12.08
C HIS A 88 8.85 1.53 13.10
N ALA A 89 8.03 0.55 12.69
CA ALA A 89 7.65 -0.59 13.52
C ALA A 89 8.76 -1.66 13.63
N GLY A 90 9.85 -1.55 12.86
CA GLY A 90 10.96 -2.50 12.87
C GLY A 90 10.87 -3.61 11.82
N ALA A 91 9.95 -3.50 10.85
CA ALA A 91 9.85 -4.45 9.75
C ALA A 91 10.99 -4.25 8.74
N GLN A 92 11.60 -5.33 8.24
CA GLN A 92 12.91 -5.28 7.58
C GLN A 92 12.88 -5.80 6.14
N GLY A 93 13.58 -5.07 5.28
CA GLY A 93 13.98 -5.49 3.94
C GLY A 93 12.86 -5.58 2.92
N LEU A 94 13.11 -6.32 1.83
CA LEU A 94 12.27 -6.26 0.63
C LEU A 94 10.80 -6.59 0.88
N ALA A 95 10.54 -7.58 1.74
CA ALA A 95 9.21 -8.07 2.10
C ALA A 95 8.75 -7.66 3.51
N GLN A 96 9.48 -6.71 4.14
CA GLN A 96 9.17 -6.13 5.46
C GLN A 96 8.80 -7.18 6.52
N PHE A 97 9.67 -8.16 6.73
CA PHE A 97 9.47 -9.11 7.82
C PHE A 97 9.81 -8.47 9.16
N MET A 98 8.95 -8.66 10.16
CA MET A 98 9.33 -8.42 11.55
C MET A 98 10.42 -9.43 11.96
N PRO A 99 11.40 -9.05 12.81
CA PRO A 99 12.50 -9.94 13.20
C PRO A 99 12.01 -11.29 13.75
N ALA A 100 11.01 -11.27 14.65
CA ALA A 100 10.44 -12.49 15.21
C ALA A 100 9.77 -13.38 14.14
N THR A 101 9.13 -12.79 13.14
CA THR A 101 8.53 -13.54 12.03
C THR A 101 9.61 -14.12 11.13
N ALA A 102 10.71 -13.41 10.90
CA ALA A 102 11.84 -13.91 10.10
C ALA A 102 12.49 -15.13 10.74
N GLU A 103 12.76 -15.06 12.06
CA GLU A 103 13.28 -16.19 12.83
C GLU A 103 12.32 -17.38 12.82
N TRP A 104 11.02 -17.13 13.04
CA TRP A 104 10.02 -18.18 13.00
C TRP A 104 9.94 -18.86 11.63
N MET A 105 9.94 -18.11 10.53
CA MET A 105 9.97 -18.66 9.18
C MET A 105 11.22 -19.50 8.92
N ALA A 106 12.39 -19.05 9.40
CA ALA A 106 13.62 -19.82 9.32
C ALA A 106 13.54 -21.13 10.11
N ALA A 107 12.89 -21.13 11.28
CA ALA A 107 12.71 -22.31 12.10
C ALA A 107 11.74 -23.33 11.50
N ILE A 108 10.62 -22.89 10.91
CA ILE A 108 9.60 -23.80 10.37
C ILE A 108 9.86 -24.24 8.92
N TYR A 109 10.67 -23.48 8.17
CA TYR A 109 11.03 -23.80 6.78
C TYR A 109 12.56 -23.79 6.52
N PRO A 110 13.39 -24.45 7.35
CA PRO A 110 14.84 -24.29 7.33
C PRO A 110 15.48 -24.68 5.98
N ARG A 111 14.96 -25.72 5.33
CA ARG A 111 15.44 -26.17 4.00
C ARG A 111 15.03 -25.25 2.85
N ARG A 112 13.96 -24.47 3.03
CA ARG A 112 13.36 -23.66 1.97
C ARG A 112 13.81 -22.21 2.04
N VAL A 113 13.84 -21.61 3.23
CA VAL A 113 14.20 -20.21 3.39
C VAL A 113 15.65 -20.03 3.85
N GLY A 114 16.15 -20.95 4.69
CA GLY A 114 17.46 -20.84 5.34
C GLY A 114 17.44 -19.93 6.58
N PRO A 115 18.61 -19.69 7.22
CA PRO A 115 18.72 -18.78 8.36
C PRO A 115 18.14 -17.41 8.06
N ALA A 116 17.56 -16.74 9.07
CA ALA A 116 16.88 -15.46 8.89
C ALA A 116 17.83 -14.37 8.35
N GLN A 117 17.49 -13.81 7.19
CA GLN A 117 18.25 -12.73 6.54
C GLN A 117 17.29 -11.74 5.85
N PRO A 118 16.46 -10.99 6.59
CA PRO A 118 15.39 -10.17 6.00
C PRO A 118 15.86 -9.08 5.02
N PHE A 119 17.10 -8.58 5.16
CA PHE A 119 17.70 -7.64 4.21
C PHE A 119 18.26 -8.29 2.94
N ASN A 120 18.40 -9.62 2.90
CA ASN A 120 18.82 -10.34 1.70
C ASN A 120 17.59 -10.51 0.77
N PRO A 121 17.59 -9.94 -0.46
CA PRO A 121 16.43 -10.03 -1.35
C PRO A 121 16.01 -11.46 -1.66
N GLY A 122 16.97 -12.36 -1.93
CA GLY A 122 16.69 -13.76 -2.24
C GLY A 122 16.03 -14.49 -1.07
N TRP A 123 16.49 -14.26 0.16
CA TRP A 123 15.84 -14.78 1.36
C TRP A 123 14.43 -14.20 1.51
N ALA A 124 14.28 -12.88 1.39
CA ALA A 124 12.99 -12.19 1.56
C ALA A 124 11.93 -12.70 0.58
N LEU A 125 12.29 -12.91 -0.70
CA LEU A 125 11.39 -13.48 -1.69
C LEU A 125 10.95 -14.92 -1.34
N ARG A 126 11.90 -15.78 -0.94
CA ARG A 126 11.59 -17.17 -0.54
C ARG A 126 10.71 -17.20 0.70
N ALA A 127 11.02 -16.37 1.70
CA ALA A 127 10.25 -16.25 2.93
C ALA A 127 8.84 -15.71 2.68
N MET A 128 8.69 -14.67 1.86
CA MET A 128 7.38 -14.09 1.50
C MET A 128 6.48 -15.12 0.82
N VAL A 129 7.01 -15.85 -0.17
CA VAL A 129 6.26 -16.91 -0.87
C VAL A 129 5.87 -18.03 0.11
N ALA A 130 6.80 -18.50 0.94
CA ALA A 130 6.50 -19.53 1.94
C ALA A 130 5.46 -19.06 2.97
N TYR A 131 5.53 -17.79 3.41
CA TYR A 131 4.61 -17.26 4.42
C TYR A 131 3.20 -17.06 3.87
N ASN A 132 3.07 -16.57 2.63
CA ASN A 132 1.77 -16.52 1.95
C ASN A 132 1.16 -17.93 1.82
N GLN A 133 1.95 -18.94 1.44
CA GLN A 133 1.45 -20.33 1.39
C GLN A 133 0.98 -20.83 2.75
N TRP A 134 1.76 -20.55 3.80
CA TRP A 134 1.38 -20.92 5.16
C TRP A 134 -0.01 -20.37 5.54
N HIS A 135 -0.32 -19.12 5.17
CA HIS A 135 -1.65 -18.53 5.38
C HIS A 135 -2.71 -19.18 4.49
N LEU A 136 -2.44 -19.33 3.19
CA LEU A 136 -3.38 -19.88 2.22
C LEU A 136 -3.77 -21.34 2.54
N GLU A 137 -2.88 -22.14 3.09
CA GLU A 137 -3.18 -23.49 3.58
C GLU A 137 -4.19 -23.50 4.74
N ARG A 138 -4.24 -22.42 5.53
CA ARG A 138 -5.03 -22.32 6.77
C ARG A 138 -6.32 -21.51 6.60
N ILE A 139 -6.49 -20.88 5.43
CA ILE A 139 -7.63 -20.03 5.13
C ILE A 139 -8.54 -20.75 4.13
N GLN A 140 -9.83 -20.81 4.47
CA GLN A 140 -10.91 -21.23 3.58
C GLN A 140 -11.68 -19.98 3.18
N ALA A 141 -12.01 -19.86 1.89
CA ALA A 141 -12.72 -18.72 1.32
C ALA A 141 -13.51 -19.13 0.07
N ALA A 142 -14.43 -18.26 -0.36
CA ALA A 142 -15.36 -18.52 -1.45
C ALA A 142 -14.70 -18.53 -2.84
N SER A 143 -13.57 -17.84 -3.00
CA SER A 143 -12.80 -17.79 -4.25
C SER A 143 -11.30 -17.60 -3.98
N PRO A 144 -10.42 -17.80 -4.98
CA PRO A 144 -9.00 -17.46 -4.87
C PRO A 144 -8.77 -16.01 -4.47
N CYS A 145 -9.51 -15.05 -5.05
CA CYS A 145 -9.37 -13.63 -4.72
C CYS A 145 -9.73 -13.33 -3.25
N GLU A 146 -10.86 -13.86 -2.77
CA GLU A 146 -11.25 -13.72 -1.35
C GLU A 146 -10.23 -14.36 -0.42
N LYS A 147 -9.69 -15.53 -0.82
CA LYS A 147 -8.67 -16.27 -0.07
C LYS A 147 -7.38 -15.47 0.07
N TRP A 148 -6.91 -14.88 -1.03
CA TRP A 148 -5.72 -14.02 -1.04
C TRP A 148 -5.93 -12.73 -0.26
N ALA A 149 -7.12 -12.12 -0.33
CA ALA A 149 -7.41 -10.93 0.46
C ALA A 149 -7.31 -11.20 1.98
N MET A 150 -7.85 -12.33 2.45
CA MET A 150 -7.69 -12.77 3.83
C MET A 150 -6.23 -13.11 4.18
N ALA A 151 -5.50 -13.75 3.27
CA ALA A 151 -4.09 -14.09 3.48
C ALA A 151 -3.19 -12.86 3.58
N LEU A 152 -3.41 -11.85 2.73
CA LEU A 152 -2.70 -10.56 2.80
C LEU A 152 -3.06 -9.80 4.08
N ALA A 153 -4.32 -9.82 4.50
CA ALA A 153 -4.72 -9.25 5.79
C ALA A 153 -4.07 -10.00 6.97
N ALA A 154 -3.90 -11.32 6.87
CA ALA A 154 -3.19 -12.13 7.86
C ALA A 154 -1.67 -11.90 7.83
N TYR A 155 -1.08 -11.63 6.66
CA TYR A 155 0.32 -11.27 6.51
C TYR A 155 0.63 -9.97 7.26
N ASN A 156 -0.17 -8.93 7.02
CA ASN A 156 -0.01 -7.62 7.66
C ASN A 156 -0.40 -7.61 9.15
N GLY A 157 -1.51 -8.26 9.51
CA GLY A 157 -2.13 -8.10 10.84
C GLY A 157 -2.20 -9.36 11.69
N GLY A 158 -1.70 -10.50 11.21
CA GLY A 158 -1.71 -11.79 11.90
C GLY A 158 -2.99 -12.61 11.71
N LEU A 159 -2.83 -13.92 11.45
CA LEU A 159 -3.91 -14.87 11.21
C LEU A 159 -4.92 -14.96 12.36
N GLY A 160 -4.45 -14.88 13.61
CA GLY A 160 -5.33 -14.98 14.78
C GLY A 160 -6.39 -13.87 14.84
N TRP A 161 -6.09 -12.69 14.32
CA TRP A 161 -7.07 -11.63 14.21
C TRP A 161 -8.07 -11.86 13.07
N ILE A 162 -7.61 -12.35 11.91
CA ILE A 162 -8.52 -12.70 10.80
C ILE A 162 -9.52 -13.77 11.24
N ASN A 163 -9.08 -14.77 12.01
CA ASN A 163 -9.98 -15.77 12.58
C ASN A 163 -11.01 -15.17 13.55
N ARG A 164 -10.64 -14.15 14.32
CA ARG A 164 -11.58 -13.44 15.21
C ARG A 164 -12.59 -12.61 14.41
N ASP A 165 -12.13 -11.88 13.40
CA ASP A 165 -13.00 -11.08 12.54
C ASP A 165 -14.01 -11.97 11.79
N ARG A 166 -13.57 -13.14 11.29
CA ARG A 166 -14.45 -14.13 10.64
C ARG A 166 -15.52 -14.68 11.58
N ARG A 167 -15.14 -14.99 12.83
CA ARG A 167 -16.11 -15.41 13.86
C ARG A 167 -17.14 -14.31 14.15
N LEU A 168 -16.68 -13.07 14.29
CA LEU A 168 -17.58 -11.93 14.51
C LEU A 168 -18.51 -11.69 13.31
N ALA A 169 -17.98 -11.78 12.08
CA ALA A 169 -18.76 -11.65 10.85
C ALA A 169 -19.88 -12.70 10.79
N SER A 170 -19.53 -13.97 11.01
CA SER A 170 -20.49 -15.07 11.03
C SER A 170 -21.54 -14.91 12.12
N ALA A 171 -21.14 -14.54 13.34
CA ALA A 171 -22.08 -14.27 14.44
C ALA A 171 -23.00 -13.07 14.15
N SER A 172 -22.61 -12.18 13.24
CA SER A 172 -23.38 -11.04 12.79
C SER A 172 -24.15 -11.29 11.49
N GLY A 173 -24.22 -12.54 11.02
CA GLY A 173 -24.98 -12.93 9.82
C GLY A 173 -24.28 -12.70 8.48
N ALA A 174 -23.00 -12.32 8.47
CA ALA A 174 -22.21 -12.19 7.25
C ALA A 174 -21.48 -13.48 6.88
N ASP A 175 -21.18 -13.66 5.59
CA ASP A 175 -20.49 -14.85 5.09
C ASP A 175 -18.99 -14.85 5.52
N PRO A 176 -18.54 -15.80 6.36
CA PRO A 176 -17.16 -15.88 6.82
C PRO A 176 -16.18 -16.41 5.76
N LEU A 177 -16.65 -16.82 4.58
CA LEU A 177 -15.82 -17.24 3.44
C LEU A 177 -15.54 -16.09 2.45
N THR A 178 -16.25 -14.97 2.58
CA THR A 178 -16.07 -13.79 1.75
C THR A 178 -15.34 -12.70 2.54
N TRP A 179 -14.31 -12.11 1.96
CA TRP A 179 -13.58 -10.98 2.53
C TRP A 179 -14.24 -9.65 2.15
N PHE A 180 -14.29 -9.36 0.85
CA PHE A 180 -14.75 -8.06 0.34
C PHE A 180 -16.24 -7.89 0.62
N ASN A 181 -16.61 -6.75 1.19
CA ASN A 181 -17.97 -6.45 1.62
C ASN A 181 -18.55 -7.56 2.53
N SER A 182 -17.73 -8.26 3.30
CA SER A 182 -18.17 -9.19 4.33
C SER A 182 -17.22 -9.11 5.53
N VAL A 183 -16.27 -10.04 5.68
CA VAL A 183 -15.37 -10.11 6.85
C VAL A 183 -14.61 -8.80 7.10
N GLU A 184 -14.21 -8.07 6.05
CA GLU A 184 -13.42 -6.84 6.20
C GLU A 184 -14.15 -5.74 7.01
N ARG A 185 -15.48 -5.79 7.12
CA ARG A 185 -16.27 -4.81 7.88
C ARG A 185 -16.21 -4.99 9.40
N TYR A 186 -15.77 -6.15 9.87
CA TYR A 186 -15.86 -6.53 11.27
C TYR A 186 -14.51 -6.34 11.96
N ASN A 187 -14.49 -5.64 13.10
CA ASN A 187 -13.31 -5.41 13.91
C ASN A 187 -13.45 -6.13 15.27
N ALA A 188 -12.78 -7.26 15.45
CA ALA A 188 -12.86 -8.02 16.70
C ALA A 188 -11.93 -7.52 17.83
N GLY A 189 -11.68 -6.19 17.89
CA GLY A 189 -10.97 -5.53 18.98
C GLY A 189 -9.59 -4.95 18.66
N ARG A 190 -9.24 -4.75 17.38
CA ARG A 190 -8.05 -3.96 17.01
C ARG A 190 -8.31 -2.48 17.30
N SER A 191 -7.23 -1.72 17.55
CA SER A 191 -7.30 -0.26 17.53
C SER A 191 -7.84 0.23 16.16
N ALA A 192 -8.48 1.40 16.15
CA ALA A 192 -9.02 1.95 14.92
C ALA A 192 -7.95 2.18 13.84
N ALA A 193 -6.74 2.56 14.24
CA ALA A 193 -5.62 2.74 13.31
C ALA A 193 -5.18 1.41 12.68
N ASN A 194 -4.92 0.38 13.50
CA ASN A 194 -4.46 -0.93 13.00
C ASN A 194 -5.56 -1.63 12.18
N PHE A 195 -6.83 -1.42 12.52
CA PHE A 195 -7.93 -1.92 11.72
C PHE A 195 -7.94 -1.28 10.32
N ARG A 196 -7.87 0.06 10.23
CA ARG A 196 -7.84 0.77 8.94
C ARG A 196 -6.64 0.36 8.10
N GLU A 197 -5.45 0.32 8.68
CA GLU A 197 -4.23 -0.13 8.00
C GLU A 197 -4.42 -1.54 7.42
N ASN A 198 -4.91 -2.47 8.24
CA ASN A 198 -5.10 -3.85 7.85
C ASN A 198 -6.15 -4.02 6.74
N ARG A 199 -7.20 -3.18 6.69
CA ARG A 199 -8.20 -3.23 5.61
C ARG A 199 -7.71 -2.59 4.33
N HIS A 200 -6.91 -1.54 4.43
CA HIS A 200 -6.30 -0.92 3.25
C HIS A 200 -5.27 -1.83 2.58
N TYR A 201 -4.55 -2.65 3.34
CA TYR A 201 -3.45 -3.46 2.82
C TYR A 201 -3.88 -4.42 1.68
N PRO A 202 -4.87 -5.33 1.83
CA PRO A 202 -5.34 -6.16 0.72
C PRO A 202 -5.90 -5.35 -0.46
N ARG A 203 -6.61 -4.25 -0.19
CA ARG A 203 -7.19 -3.40 -1.24
C ARG A 203 -6.13 -2.74 -2.10
N ASN A 204 -5.10 -2.17 -1.49
CA ASN A 204 -4.00 -1.58 -2.25
C ASN A 204 -3.30 -2.64 -3.11
N ILE A 205 -3.05 -3.83 -2.57
CA ILE A 205 -2.36 -4.88 -3.32
C ILE A 205 -3.23 -5.38 -4.48
N LEU A 206 -4.48 -5.77 -4.21
CA LEU A 206 -5.32 -6.49 -5.16
C LEU A 206 -6.08 -5.56 -6.13
N GLU A 207 -6.45 -4.35 -5.69
CA GLU A 207 -7.27 -3.43 -6.48
C GLU A 207 -6.46 -2.29 -7.11
N ARG A 208 -5.24 -2.02 -6.63
CA ARG A 208 -4.38 -0.93 -7.16
C ARG A 208 -3.08 -1.42 -7.78
N TRP A 209 -2.29 -2.22 -7.07
CA TRP A 209 -0.96 -2.62 -7.53
C TRP A 209 -0.99 -3.82 -8.48
N GLU A 210 -1.77 -4.86 -8.17
CA GLU A 210 -1.87 -6.07 -9.00
C GLU A 210 -2.25 -5.75 -10.46
N PRO A 211 -3.30 -4.94 -10.76
CA PRO A 211 -3.65 -4.62 -12.15
C PRO A 211 -2.49 -3.97 -12.92
N MET A 212 -1.73 -3.11 -12.24
CA MET A 212 -0.55 -2.46 -12.82
C MET A 212 0.55 -3.48 -13.17
N TYR A 213 0.81 -4.47 -12.31
CA TYR A 213 1.78 -5.54 -12.62
C TYR A 213 1.28 -6.51 -13.69
N VAL A 214 -0.01 -6.84 -13.71
CA VAL A 214 -0.62 -7.63 -14.77
C VAL A 214 -0.46 -6.92 -16.12
N ALA A 215 -0.81 -5.63 -16.19
CA ALA A 215 -0.63 -4.82 -17.40
C ALA A 215 0.83 -4.71 -17.85
N ALA A 216 1.79 -4.75 -16.91
CA ALA A 216 3.23 -4.78 -17.19
C ALA A 216 3.78 -6.19 -17.55
N GLY A 217 2.90 -7.19 -17.69
CA GLY A 217 3.27 -8.55 -18.12
C GLY A 217 3.99 -9.37 -17.05
N TRP A 218 3.84 -9.06 -15.77
CA TRP A 218 4.49 -9.82 -14.69
C TRP A 218 3.86 -11.20 -14.45
N GLY A 219 2.74 -11.52 -15.11
CA GLY A 219 2.04 -12.79 -14.99
C GLY A 219 0.60 -12.59 -14.55
N ALA A 220 -0.07 -13.67 -14.15
CA ALA A 220 -1.43 -13.61 -13.66
C ALA A 220 -1.52 -12.96 -12.26
N GLY A 221 -2.64 -12.28 -12.03
CA GLY A 221 -3.11 -11.86 -10.71
C GLY A 221 -4.18 -12.81 -10.19
N VAL A 222 -4.51 -12.71 -8.90
CA VAL A 222 -5.49 -13.60 -8.23
C VAL A 222 -6.90 -13.02 -8.19
N CYS A 223 -7.04 -11.74 -8.57
CA CYS A 223 -8.29 -10.99 -8.52
C CYS A 223 -8.62 -10.36 -9.89
N ALA A 224 -8.23 -11.00 -10.99
CA ALA A 224 -8.43 -10.49 -12.35
C ALA A 224 -9.88 -10.09 -12.64
N GLU A 225 -10.83 -10.83 -12.08
CA GLU A 225 -12.27 -10.56 -12.19
C GLU A 225 -12.69 -9.19 -11.61
N ARG A 226 -11.88 -8.57 -10.75
CA ARG A 226 -12.22 -7.30 -10.08
C ARG A 226 -11.80 -6.04 -10.83
N TYR A 227 -10.97 -6.15 -11.88
CA TYR A 227 -10.50 -5.01 -12.67
C TYR A 227 -10.70 -5.15 -14.18
N GLN A 228 -11.47 -6.15 -14.62
CA GLN A 228 -11.93 -6.30 -16.00
C GLN A 228 -13.31 -5.64 -16.24
N LEU A 229 -13.66 -4.59 -15.49
CA LEU A 229 -14.90 -3.83 -15.65
C LEU A 229 -14.71 -2.60 -16.55
#